data_AF-A0A662IE16-F1
#
_entry.id   AF-A0A662IE16-F1
#
_cell.length_a   1.000
_cell.length_b   1.000
_cell.length_c   1.000
_cell.angle_alpha   90.00
_cell.angle_beta   90.00
_cell.angle_gamma   90.00
#
_symmetry.space_group_name_H-M   'P 1'
#
loop_
_entity.id
_entity.type
_entity.pdbx_description
1 polymer ?
#
loop_
_entity_poly.entity_id
_entity_poly.type
_entity_poly.pdbx_seq_one_letter_code
_entity_poly.pdbx_strand_id
1 'polypeptide(L)'
;MAGPYIEGDRWVVIRRRKLRSVEQALAKLISAYNVGGHITECLRRGYEIYVGPRVADASANPEYRAHLASWLVRKYPWLSS
;
A
#
# COMPACT_ATOMS: atom_id res chain seq x y z
N MET A 1 -24.97 -5.88 13.29
CA MET A 1 -24.62 -5.99 11.86
C MET A 1 -25.86 -5.57 11.10
N ALA A 2 -25.76 -4.63 10.15
CA ALA A 2 -26.88 -4.36 9.26
C ALA A 2 -27.14 -5.64 8.45
N GLY A 3 -28.39 -6.09 8.40
CA GLY A 3 -28.79 -7.20 7.56
C GLY A 3 -28.55 -6.89 6.09
N PRO A 4 -28.62 -7.90 5.21
CA PRO A 4 -28.62 -7.67 3.77
C PRO A 4 -29.75 -6.71 3.38
N TYR A 5 -29.48 -5.78 2.47
CA TYR A 5 -30.47 -4.81 1.96
C TYR A 5 -30.47 -4.78 0.43
N ILE A 6 -31.52 -4.24 -0.18
CA ILE A 6 -31.60 -4.08 -1.64
C ILE A 6 -31.21 -2.66 -2.02
N GLU A 7 -30.31 -2.55 -2.99
CA GLU A 7 -29.90 -1.31 -3.66
C GLU A 7 -30.14 -1.48 -5.16
N GLY A 8 -31.19 -0.84 -5.69
CA GLY A 8 -31.66 -1.05 -7.06
C GLY A 8 -32.19 -2.46 -7.27
N ASP A 9 -31.52 -3.22 -8.14
CA ASP A 9 -31.80 -4.63 -8.46
C ASP A 9 -30.84 -5.61 -7.76
N ARG A 10 -29.99 -5.12 -6.83
CA ARG A 10 -28.93 -5.92 -6.20
C ARG A 10 -29.12 -6.07 -4.69
N TRP A 11 -28.76 -7.26 -4.21
CA TRP A 11 -28.58 -7.53 -2.79
C TRP A 11 -27.19 -7.08 -2.32
N VAL A 12 -27.14 -6.24 -1.30
CA VAL A 12 -25.92 -5.68 -0.73
C VAL A 12 -25.73 -6.17 0.69
N VAL A 13 -24.49 -6.58 1.01
CA VAL A 13 -24.08 -7.00 2.35
C VAL A 13 -22.89 -6.18 2.81
N ILE A 14 -23.05 -5.44 3.91
CA ILE A 14 -21.96 -4.67 4.49
C ILE A 14 -21.04 -5.62 5.27
N ARG A 15 -19.82 -5.81 4.75
CA ARG A 15 -18.76 -6.55 5.44
C ARG A 15 -17.72 -5.60 6.00
N ARG A 16 -17.30 -5.85 7.24
CA ARG A 16 -16.21 -5.10 7.86
C ARG A 16 -14.91 -5.44 7.14
N ARG A 17 -14.15 -4.41 6.75
CA ARG A 17 -12.80 -4.62 6.20
C ARG A 17 -11.91 -5.24 7.27
N LYS A 18 -11.18 -6.30 6.89
CA LYS A 18 -10.18 -6.96 7.76
C LYS A 18 -8.99 -6.05 8.04
N LEU A 19 -8.64 -5.20 7.08
CA LEU A 19 -7.53 -4.26 7.13
C LEU A 19 -8.11 -2.85 7.16
N ARG A 20 -7.62 -2.00 8.06
CA ARG A 20 -8.14 -0.65 8.25
C ARG A 20 -7.11 0.45 8.03
N SER A 21 -5.85 0.07 7.82
CA SER A 21 -4.77 1.01 7.56
C SER A 21 -3.88 0.52 6.43
N VAL A 22 -3.12 1.45 5.84
CA VAL A 22 -2.19 1.16 4.74
C VAL A 22 -1.04 0.29 5.24
N GLU A 23 -0.56 0.54 6.46
CA GLU A 23 0.48 -0.24 7.13
C GLU A 23 0.05 -1.71 7.28
N GLN A 24 -1.17 -1.95 7.75
CA GLN A 24 -1.72 -3.31 7.88
C GLN A 24 -1.82 -3.99 6.52
N ALA A 25 -2.20 -3.25 5.47
CA ALA A 25 -2.26 -3.78 4.12
C ALA A 25 -0.88 -4.16 3.59
N LEU A 26 0.09 -3.26 3.71
CA LEU A 26 1.47 -3.48 3.25
C LEU A 26 2.14 -4.62 4.02
N ALA A 27 2.02 -4.67 5.34
CA ALA A 27 2.56 -5.76 6.14
C ALA A 27 1.99 -7.13 5.72
N LYS A 28 0.68 -7.18 5.46
CA LYS A 28 0.05 -8.41 4.95
C LYS A 28 0.58 -8.79 3.57
N LEU A 29 0.72 -7.83 2.65
CA LEU A 29 1.26 -8.09 1.31
C LEU A 29 2.69 -8.61 1.39
N ILE A 30 3.55 -7.98 2.20
CA ILE A 30 4.93 -8.42 2.43
C ILE A 30 4.97 -9.86 2.96
N SER A 31 4.06 -10.23 3.86
CA SER A 31 3.98 -11.59 4.39
C SER A 31 3.44 -12.63 3.39
N ALA A 32 2.61 -12.19 2.42
CA ALA A 32 1.87 -13.07 1.54
C ALA A 32 2.52 -13.26 0.16
N TYR A 33 3.28 -12.27 -0.31
CA TYR A 33 3.87 -12.27 -1.64
C TYR A 33 5.37 -12.54 -1.58
N ASN A 34 5.83 -13.48 -2.40
CA ASN A 34 7.25 -13.77 -2.56
C ASN A 34 7.86 -12.69 -3.47
N VAL A 35 8.52 -11.70 -2.87
CA VAL A 35 9.05 -10.51 -3.58
C VAL A 35 10.38 -10.83 -4.30
N GLY A 36 10.64 -12.11 -4.59
CA GLY A 36 11.93 -12.64 -5.04
C GLY A 36 12.83 -13.02 -3.86
N GLY A 37 13.74 -13.98 -4.07
CA GLY A 37 14.54 -14.59 -3.00
C GLY A 37 15.39 -13.57 -2.22
N HIS A 38 16.11 -12.70 -2.92
CA HIS A 38 16.98 -11.69 -2.31
C HIS A 38 16.22 -10.68 -1.45
N ILE A 39 15.07 -10.20 -1.93
CA ILE A 39 14.26 -9.21 -1.21
C ILE A 39 13.58 -9.89 -0.01
N THR A 40 13.11 -11.12 -0.17
CA THR A 40 12.49 -11.90 0.91
C THR A 40 13.45 -12.14 2.07
N GLU A 41 14.73 -12.41 1.79
CA GLU A 41 15.74 -12.56 2.84
C GLU A 41 15.94 -11.25 3.62
N CYS A 42 16.04 -10.11 2.92
CA CYS A 42 16.13 -8.80 3.57
C CYS A 42 14.89 -8.51 4.43
N LEU A 43 13.69 -8.77 3.91
CA LEU A 43 12.43 -8.56 4.65
C LEU A 43 12.32 -9.45 5.90
N ARG A 44 12.85 -10.68 5.86
CA ARG A 44 12.89 -11.58 7.03
C ARG A 44 13.78 -11.05 8.15
N ARG A 45 14.86 -10.32 7.81
CA ARG A 45 15.75 -9.70 8.81
C ARG A 45 15.08 -8.52 9.51
N GLY A 46 14.04 -7.96 8.90
CA GLY A 46 13.23 -6.89 9.46
C GLY A 46 12.97 -5.80 8.42
N TYR A 47 11.85 -5.10 8.60
CA TYR A 47 11.49 -3.95 7.79
C TYR A 47 10.68 -2.96 8.61
N GLU A 48 10.69 -1.70 8.19
CA GLU A 48 9.85 -0.66 8.74
C GLU A 48 8.99 -0.07 7.63
N ILE A 49 7.70 0.15 7.93
CA ILE A 49 6.77 0.78 6.99
C ILE A 49 6.64 2.25 7.35
N TYR A 50 7.03 3.12 6.42
CA TYR A 50 6.86 4.56 6.52
C TYR A 50 5.62 5.02 5.74
N VAL A 51 4.80 5.86 6.36
CA VAL A 51 3.57 6.39 5.75
C VAL A 51 3.49 7.90 5.98
N GLY A 52 3.00 8.62 4.98
CA GLY A 52 2.80 10.07 5.07
C GLY A 52 4.12 10.83 5.26
N PRO A 53 4.18 11.80 6.20
CA PRO A 53 5.39 12.60 6.46
C PRO A 53 6.64 11.77 6.76
N ARG A 54 6.47 10.61 7.41
CA ARG A 54 7.58 9.71 7.76
C ARG A 54 8.35 9.20 6.54
N VAL A 55 7.73 9.19 5.36
CA VAL A 55 8.40 8.84 4.09
C VAL A 55 9.46 9.87 3.75
N ALA A 56 9.17 11.16 3.97
CA ALA A 56 10.13 12.24 3.73
C ALA A 56 11.26 12.18 4.76
N ASP A 57 10.94 11.90 6.02
CA ASP A 57 11.92 11.79 7.11
C ASP A 57 12.88 10.61 6.91
N ALA A 58 12.37 9.45 6.48
CA ALA A 58 13.17 8.29 6.15
C ALA A 58 14.06 8.51 4.90
N SER A 59 13.69 9.47 4.06
CA SER A 59 14.41 9.82 2.84
C SER A 59 15.44 10.92 3.12
N ALA A 60 16.47 10.61 3.91
CA ALA A 60 17.46 11.60 4.35
C ALA A 60 18.21 12.28 3.19
N ASN A 61 18.45 11.54 2.09
CA ASN A 61 19.15 12.07 0.92
C ASN A 61 18.23 13.01 0.09
N PRO A 62 18.58 14.29 -0.11
CA PRO A 62 17.81 15.23 -0.93
C PRO A 62 17.59 14.79 -2.39
N GLU A 63 18.60 14.19 -3.03
CA GLU A 63 18.50 13.67 -4.40
C GLU A 63 17.52 12.50 -4.48
N TYR A 64 17.57 11.61 -3.49
CA TYR A 64 16.62 10.50 -3.39
C TYR A 64 15.18 11.01 -3.17
N ARG A 65 14.97 12.05 -2.36
CA ARG A 65 13.65 12.68 -2.20
C ARG A 65 13.13 13.27 -3.50
N ALA A 66 13.97 13.99 -4.24
CA ALA A 66 13.59 14.54 -5.54
C ALA A 66 13.22 13.43 -6.53
N HIS A 67 14.03 12.37 -6.57
CA HIS A 67 13.73 11.18 -7.37
C HIS A 67 12.40 10.54 -6.97
N LEU A 68 12.21 10.24 -5.68
CA LEU A 68 10.99 9.61 -5.16
C LEU A 68 9.75 10.45 -5.47
N ALA A 69 9.82 11.77 -5.27
CA ALA A 69 8.73 12.68 -5.61
C ALA A 69 8.41 12.65 -7.11
N SER A 70 9.43 12.72 -7.97
CA SER A 70 9.24 12.62 -9.42
C SER A 70 8.62 11.28 -9.84
N TRP A 71 9.03 10.19 -9.20
CA TRP A 71 8.53 8.84 -9.49
C TRP A 71 7.07 8.68 -9.05
N LEU A 72 6.70 9.19 -7.87
CA LEU A 72 5.33 9.13 -7.35
C LEU A 72 4.33 9.98 -8.17
N VAL A 73 4.78 11.12 -8.69
CA VAL A 73 3.93 12.02 -9.49
C VAL A 73 3.89 11.60 -10.97
N ARG A 74 4.82 10.75 -11.42
CA ARG A 74 4.88 10.29 -12.80
C ARG A 74 3.62 9.49 -13.15
N LYS A 75 2.69 10.13 -13.87
CA LYS A 75 1.64 9.41 -14.60
C LYS A 75 2.27 8.73 -15.80
N TYR A 76 2.15 7.42 -15.85
CA TYR A 76 2.52 6.68 -17.04
C TYR A 76 1.55 7.02 -18.18
N PRO A 77 2.02 7.09 -19.44
CA PRO A 77 1.19 7.48 -20.57
C PRO A 77 -0.09 6.64 -20.72
N TRP A 78 -0.06 5.38 -20.30
CA TRP A 78 -1.20 4.44 -20.33
C TRP A 78 -2.20 4.60 -19.17
N LEU A 79 -1.91 5.46 -18.19
CA LEU A 79 -2.77 5.79 -17.04
C LEU A 79 -3.36 7.20 -17.13
N SER A 80 -2.92 7.99 -18.11
CA SER A 80 -3.54 9.25 -18.51
C SER A 80 -4.64 8.97 -19.53
N SER A 81 -5.79 8.53 -19.04
CA SER A 81 -7.07 8.48 -19.77
C SER A 81 -8.15 9.18 -18.96
#